data_AF-A0A328ETM1-F1
#
_entry.id   AF-A0A328ETM1-F1
#
_cell.length_a   1.000
_cell.length_b   1.000
_cell.length_c   1.000
_cell.angle_alpha   90.00
_cell.angle_beta   90.00
_cell.angle_gamma   90.00
#
_symmetry.space_group_name_H-M   'P 1'
#
loop_
_entity.id
_entity.type
_entity.pdbx_description
1 polymer ?
#
loop_
_entity_poly.entity_id
_entity_poly.type
_entity_poly.pdbx_seq_one_letter_code
_entity_poly.pdbx_strand_id
1 'polypeptide(L)'
;MVDDSLIFKAVANTRILRPPKQRLATFGITNIDYYLLTTPSYPVEEGDMPLQAETVVREGKVIVQQPRIVTPYYLTRLEGFSDEAKRYFSLLVDQYGSQAPGLMYAYKNESKGLNIVPGELHTVAQNISQQLDKDKAKLTTIIQGEDTLWDVSLLKFIYDLTRHSLQGNLSDLGSRGRLGVGTDGVPSDARFYIEELFSKTLRDEADPSELKDELERWELFNEYQDRFLPCLRKNKGKTDENYLGGSQRSL
;
A
#
# COMPACT_ATOMS: atom_id res chain seq x y z
N MET A 1 14.13 6.28 -20.40
CA MET A 1 13.80 5.06 -19.64
C MET A 1 15.06 4.69 -18.88
N VAL A 2 14.99 4.65 -17.55
CA VAL A 2 16.12 4.22 -16.70
C VAL A 2 16.41 2.75 -17.01
N ASP A 3 17.68 2.38 -17.07
CA ASP A 3 18.10 1.00 -17.31
C ASP A 3 17.68 0.10 -16.12
N ASP A 4 17.12 -1.07 -16.44
CA ASP A 4 16.75 -2.09 -15.45
C ASP A 4 17.95 -2.44 -14.53
N SER A 5 19.19 -2.33 -15.04
CA SER A 5 20.42 -2.53 -14.25
C SER A 5 20.55 -1.56 -13.06
N LEU A 6 20.14 -0.30 -13.23
CA LEU A 6 20.15 0.72 -12.19
C LEU A 6 19.07 0.46 -11.14
N ILE A 7 17.91 -0.04 -11.57
CA ILE A 7 16.84 -0.49 -10.68
C ILE A 7 17.36 -1.62 -9.78
N PHE A 8 17.98 -2.65 -10.34
CA PHE A 8 18.53 -3.76 -9.56
C PHE A 8 19.67 -3.32 -8.64
N LYS A 9 20.49 -2.36 -9.06
CA LYS A 9 21.52 -1.76 -8.21
C LYS A 9 20.91 -1.06 -6.99
N ALA A 10 19.87 -0.25 -7.18
CA ALA A 10 19.17 0.42 -6.08
C ALA A 10 18.55 -0.59 -5.10
N VAL A 11 17.96 -1.67 -5.63
CA VAL A 11 17.44 -2.78 -4.82
C VAL A 11 18.55 -3.46 -4.01
N ALA A 12 19.71 -3.71 -4.61
CA ALA A 12 20.85 -4.33 -3.93
C ALA A 12 21.47 -3.42 -2.85
N ASN A 13 21.42 -2.11 -3.06
CA ASN A 13 21.94 -1.11 -2.13
C ASN A 13 20.94 -0.73 -1.03
N THR A 14 19.68 -1.17 -1.12
CA THR A 14 18.67 -0.95 -0.10
C THR A 14 19.00 -1.73 1.17
N ARG A 15 19.03 -1.05 2.32
CA ARG A 15 19.29 -1.67 3.63
C ARG A 15 18.26 -1.21 4.67
N ILE A 16 17.76 -2.15 5.45
CA ILE A 16 16.85 -1.83 6.57
C ILE A 16 17.69 -1.58 7.81
N LEU A 17 17.75 -0.32 8.24
CA LEU A 17 18.52 0.09 9.42
C LEU A 17 17.73 -0.17 10.71
N ARG A 18 16.40 -0.03 10.65
CA ARG A 18 15.49 -0.32 11.76
C ARG A 18 14.19 -0.93 11.20
N PRO A 19 13.93 -2.23 11.39
CA PRO A 19 12.67 -2.83 10.95
C PRO A 19 11.49 -2.38 11.84
N PRO A 20 10.24 -2.45 11.34
CA PRO A 20 9.08 -2.26 12.19
C PRO A 20 9.01 -3.35 13.27
N LYS A 21 8.58 -2.99 14.49
CA LYS A 21 8.50 -3.92 15.64
C LYS A 21 7.26 -4.81 15.62
N GLN A 22 6.36 -4.59 14.67
CA GLN A 22 5.09 -5.30 14.53
C GLN A 22 4.93 -5.82 13.10
N ARG A 23 4.36 -7.03 12.95
CA ARG A 23 4.00 -7.61 11.66
C ARG A 23 2.84 -6.86 11.02
N LEU A 24 2.67 -7.03 9.70
CA LEU A 24 1.49 -6.52 9.01
C LEU A 24 0.22 -7.09 9.63
N ALA A 25 -0.85 -6.29 9.67
CA ALA A 25 -2.14 -6.79 10.09
C ALA A 25 -2.60 -7.91 9.15
N THR A 26 -3.05 -9.01 9.73
CA THR A 26 -3.65 -10.13 9.00
C THR A 26 -4.98 -9.76 8.35
N PHE A 27 -5.69 -8.78 8.94
CA PHE A 27 -6.98 -8.29 8.49
C PHE A 27 -6.93 -6.75 8.43
N GLY A 28 -7.05 -6.20 7.23
CA GLY A 28 -7.24 -4.76 7.03
C GLY A 28 -6.02 -3.98 6.55
N ILE A 29 -6.06 -2.67 6.74
CA ILE A 29 -5.07 -1.71 6.25
C ILE A 29 -3.94 -1.60 7.27
N THR A 30 -2.69 -1.75 6.81
CA THR A 30 -1.51 -1.46 7.64
C THR A 30 -0.89 -0.14 7.19
N ASN A 31 -0.77 0.81 8.11
CA ASN A 31 -0.05 2.06 7.89
C ASN A 31 1.35 1.93 8.48
N ILE A 32 2.37 2.14 7.66
CA ILE A 32 3.77 2.09 8.09
C ILE A 32 4.40 3.45 7.81
N ASP A 33 4.83 4.14 8.86
CA ASP A 33 5.61 5.37 8.69
C ASP A 33 7.05 4.99 8.33
N TYR A 34 7.66 5.72 7.41
CA TYR A 34 9.04 5.48 6.99
C TYR A 34 9.90 6.73 7.09
N TYR A 35 11.16 6.50 7.44
CA TYR A 35 12.26 7.44 7.25
C TYR A 35 13.21 6.80 6.25
N LEU A 36 13.31 7.37 5.05
CA LEU A 36 14.22 6.91 4.02
C LEU A 36 15.42 7.86 3.93
N LEU A 37 16.60 7.31 4.18
CA LEU A 37 17.85 8.02 4.27
C LEU A 37 18.74 7.69 3.07
N THR A 38 19.25 8.71 2.40
CA THR A 38 20.15 8.60 1.25
C THR A 38 21.30 9.59 1.39
N THR A 39 22.42 9.28 0.74
CA THR A 39 23.44 10.29 0.44
C THR A 39 22.92 11.15 -0.73
N PRO A 40 23.04 12.48 -0.70
CA PRO A 40 22.56 13.32 -1.79
C PRO A 40 23.22 12.96 -3.13
N SER A 41 22.44 12.97 -4.22
CA SER A 41 22.96 12.67 -5.57
C SER A 41 23.21 13.90 -6.44
N TYR A 42 23.14 15.12 -5.89
CA TYR A 42 23.39 16.33 -6.68
C TYR A 42 24.88 16.40 -7.08
N PRO A 43 25.18 16.89 -8.30
CA PRO A 43 26.56 17.07 -8.73
C PRO A 43 27.23 18.13 -7.83
N VAL A 44 28.37 17.76 -7.26
CA VAL A 44 29.23 18.68 -6.51
C VAL A 44 30.30 19.17 -7.47
N GLU A 45 30.32 20.47 -7.76
CA GLU A 45 31.39 21.07 -8.57
C GLU A 45 32.72 21.01 -7.81
N GLU A 46 33.85 20.89 -8.53
CA GLU A 46 35.19 20.88 -7.94
C GLU A 46 35.44 22.21 -7.21
N GLY A 47 35.30 22.21 -5.88
CA GLY A 47 35.48 23.38 -5.02
C GLY A 47 34.32 23.65 -4.05
N ASP A 48 33.13 23.13 -4.36
CA ASP A 48 31.90 23.33 -3.58
C ASP A 48 31.51 22.07 -2.76
N MET A 49 32.48 21.20 -2.48
CA MET A 49 32.24 20.02 -1.64
C MET A 49 31.79 20.48 -0.26
N PRO A 50 30.61 20.03 0.22
CA PRO A 50 30.10 20.51 1.49
C PRO A 50 31.11 20.19 2.60
N LEU A 51 31.36 21.19 3.46
CA LEU A 51 32.33 21.11 4.56
C LEU A 51 32.02 19.97 5.54
N GLN A 52 30.80 19.45 5.51
CA GLN A 52 30.31 18.34 6.32
C GLN A 52 29.48 17.42 5.44
N ALA A 53 29.50 16.12 5.75
CA ALA A 53 28.61 15.17 5.09
C ALA A 53 27.15 15.57 5.31
N GLU A 54 26.30 15.26 4.34
CA GLU A 54 24.87 15.51 4.39
C GLU A 54 24.09 14.21 4.18
N THR A 55 22.91 14.15 4.78
CA THR A 55 21.96 13.06 4.60
C THR A 55 20.63 13.62 4.16
N VAL A 56 20.06 13.08 3.09
CA VAL A 56 18.69 13.38 2.70
C VAL A 56 17.77 12.45 3.48
N VAL A 57 16.80 13.03 4.19
CA VAL A 57 15.78 12.33 4.97
C VAL A 57 14.43 12.56 4.31
N ARG A 58 13.86 11.51 3.74
CA ARG A 58 12.49 11.48 3.23
C ARG A 58 11.56 10.84 4.25
N GLU A 59 10.51 11.55 4.60
CA GLU A 59 9.45 11.08 5.48
C GLU A 59 8.19 10.81 4.68
N GLY A 60 7.51 9.73 5.03
CA GLY A 60 6.19 9.45 4.48
C GLY A 60 5.54 8.26 5.16
N LYS A 61 4.43 7.85 4.57
CA LYS A 61 3.67 6.69 5.01
C LYS A 61 3.42 5.80 3.82
N VAL A 62 3.61 4.50 4.02
CA VAL A 62 3.17 3.49 3.06
C VAL A 62 2.00 2.73 3.65
N ILE A 63 0.93 2.69 2.87
CA ILE A 63 -0.33 2.05 3.18
C ILE A 63 -0.34 0.72 2.45
N VAL A 64 -0.38 -0.35 3.23
CA VAL A 64 -0.44 -1.72 2.73
C VAL A 64 -1.88 -2.20 2.87
N GLN A 65 -2.52 -2.44 1.72
CA GLN A 65 -3.87 -2.96 1.65
C GLN A 65 -3.81 -4.44 1.27
N GLN A 66 -4.44 -5.27 2.10
CA GLN A 66 -4.48 -6.71 1.88
C GLN A 66 -5.21 -7.06 0.56
N PRO A 67 -4.74 -8.07 -0.20
CA PRO A 67 -5.50 -8.68 -1.27
C PRO A 67 -6.83 -9.21 -0.75
N ARG A 68 -7.92 -8.77 -1.38
CA ARG A 68 -9.21 -9.45 -1.31
C ARG A 68 -9.33 -10.38 -2.52
N ILE A 69 -8.49 -11.42 -2.52
CA ILE A 69 -8.47 -12.57 -3.44
C ILE A 69 -8.39 -12.29 -4.96
N VAL A 70 -7.87 -13.27 -5.68
CA VAL A 70 -7.02 -13.21 -6.87
C VAL A 70 -7.76 -12.97 -8.18
N THR A 71 -7.55 -11.80 -8.78
CA THR A 71 -7.54 -11.64 -10.24
C THR A 71 -6.21 -11.00 -10.67
N PRO A 72 -5.74 -11.22 -11.91
CA PRO A 72 -4.51 -10.59 -12.42
C PRO A 72 -4.50 -9.05 -12.31
N TYR A 73 -5.69 -8.44 -12.18
CA TYR A 73 -5.89 -7.00 -12.10
C TYR A 73 -5.39 -6.36 -10.79
N TYR A 74 -5.28 -7.12 -9.70
CA TYR A 74 -4.81 -6.60 -8.41
C TYR A 74 -3.28 -6.52 -8.30
N LEU A 75 -2.54 -7.14 -9.22
CA LEU A 75 -1.08 -7.16 -9.30
C LEU A 75 -0.48 -5.81 -9.75
N THR A 76 -1.22 -4.70 -9.78
CA THR A 76 -0.75 -3.45 -10.39
C THR A 76 -1.13 -2.16 -9.66
N ARG A 77 -1.78 -2.21 -8.49
CA ARG A 77 -2.14 -0.99 -7.75
C ARG A 77 -0.98 -0.48 -6.90
N LEU A 78 -0.03 0.16 -7.56
CA LEU A 78 0.99 1.01 -6.96
C LEU A 78 0.60 2.48 -7.14
N GLU A 79 0.19 3.10 -6.04
CA GLU A 79 -0.15 4.53 -5.99
C GLU A 79 0.97 5.31 -5.29
N GLY A 80 1.35 6.46 -5.84
CA GLY A 80 2.40 7.32 -5.26
C GLY A 80 3.84 6.80 -5.48
N PHE A 81 4.04 5.89 -6.43
CA PHE A 81 5.35 5.36 -6.85
C PHE A 81 5.69 5.82 -8.28
N SER A 82 6.98 6.02 -8.56
CA SER A 82 7.54 6.32 -9.88
C SER A 82 7.33 5.18 -10.87
N ASP A 83 7.59 5.49 -12.15
CA ASP A 83 7.52 4.47 -13.20
C ASP A 83 8.67 3.46 -13.09
N GLU A 84 9.81 3.84 -12.53
CA GLU A 84 10.91 2.93 -12.20
C GLU A 84 10.52 1.94 -11.11
N ALA A 85 9.82 2.38 -10.07
CA ALA A 85 9.28 1.49 -9.04
C ALA A 85 8.19 0.57 -9.63
N LYS A 86 7.31 1.07 -10.49
CA LYS A 86 6.34 0.22 -11.21
C LYS A 86 7.03 -0.80 -12.11
N ARG A 87 8.09 -0.39 -12.82
CA ARG A 87 8.90 -1.28 -13.65
C ARG A 87 9.55 -2.37 -12.82
N TYR A 88 10.12 -2.03 -11.66
CA TYR A 88 10.64 -3.01 -10.72
C TYR A 88 9.56 -4.03 -10.30
N PHE A 89 8.36 -3.55 -10.00
CA PHE A 89 7.23 -4.42 -9.66
C PHE A 89 6.85 -5.36 -10.80
N SER A 90 6.76 -4.85 -12.04
CA SER A 90 6.50 -5.67 -13.22
C SER A 90 7.56 -6.76 -13.39
N LEU A 91 8.84 -6.44 -13.19
CA LEU A 91 9.92 -7.43 -13.24
C LEU A 91 9.76 -8.53 -12.19
N LEU A 92 9.28 -8.20 -10.98
CA LEU A 92 8.95 -9.20 -9.96
C LEU A 92 7.75 -10.06 -10.36
N VAL A 93 6.72 -9.47 -10.99
CA VAL A 93 5.56 -10.21 -11.52
C VAL A 93 6.00 -11.16 -12.62
N ASP A 94 6.84 -10.72 -13.55
CA ASP A 94 7.33 -11.57 -14.65
C ASP A 94 8.20 -12.72 -14.12
N GLN A 95 9.01 -12.46 -13.08
CA GLN A 95 9.92 -13.46 -12.51
C GLN A 95 9.20 -14.49 -11.62
N TYR A 96 8.26 -14.06 -10.79
CA TYR A 96 7.67 -14.91 -9.74
C TYR A 96 6.18 -15.22 -9.98
N GLY A 97 5.50 -14.50 -10.86
CA GLY A 97 4.09 -14.70 -11.20
C GLY A 97 3.18 -14.74 -9.96
N SER A 98 2.19 -15.65 -10.00
CA SER A 98 1.25 -15.89 -8.90
C SER A 98 1.88 -16.55 -7.66
N GLN A 99 3.17 -16.90 -7.70
CA GLN A 99 3.87 -17.59 -6.61
C GLN A 99 4.54 -16.63 -5.61
N ALA A 100 4.50 -15.31 -5.83
CA ALA A 100 4.99 -14.30 -4.89
C ALA A 100 3.81 -13.59 -4.21
N PRO A 101 3.39 -13.99 -3.00
CA PRO A 101 2.14 -13.48 -2.43
C PRO A 101 2.25 -12.04 -1.92
N GLY A 102 3.46 -11.47 -1.87
CA GLY A 102 3.69 -10.03 -1.67
C GLY A 102 3.27 -9.17 -2.87
N LEU A 103 3.11 -9.75 -4.05
CA LEU A 103 2.60 -9.06 -5.25
C LEU A 103 1.08 -8.90 -5.22
N MET A 104 0.41 -9.58 -4.29
CA MET A 104 -1.04 -9.58 -4.17
C MET A 104 -1.56 -8.35 -3.42
N TYR A 105 -0.68 -7.60 -2.75
CA TYR A 105 -1.06 -6.45 -1.94
C TYR A 105 -1.07 -5.18 -2.79
N ALA A 106 -2.03 -4.31 -2.52
CA ALA A 106 -2.03 -2.95 -3.06
C ALA A 106 -1.21 -2.05 -2.13
N TYR A 107 -0.39 -1.20 -2.74
CA TYR A 107 0.51 -0.33 -2.00
C TYR A 107 0.29 1.11 -2.43
N LYS A 108 0.08 1.97 -1.44
CA LYS A 108 -0.03 3.41 -1.64
C LYS A 108 1.03 4.13 -0.82
N ASN A 109 1.85 4.91 -1.49
CA ASN A 109 2.83 5.79 -0.86
C ASN A 109 2.27 7.21 -0.72
N GLU A 110 2.34 7.75 0.49
CA GLU A 110 1.99 9.11 0.83
C GLU A 110 3.25 9.82 1.35
N SER A 111 3.91 10.59 0.49
CA SER A 111 5.06 11.40 0.86
C SER A 111 4.64 12.55 1.78
N LYS A 112 5.39 12.75 2.87
CA LYS A 112 5.13 13.80 3.86
C LYS A 112 6.11 14.96 3.71
N GLY A 113 7.38 14.68 3.44
CA GLY A 113 8.40 15.71 3.31
C GLY A 113 9.79 15.19 3.03
N LEU A 114 10.66 16.10 2.61
CA LEU A 114 12.08 15.87 2.36
C LEU A 114 12.88 16.95 3.08
N ASN A 115 13.87 16.53 3.86
CA ASN A 115 14.81 17.42 4.54
C ASN A 115 16.24 16.97 4.23
N ILE A 116 17.15 17.93 4.03
CA ILE A 116 18.58 17.66 3.98
C ILE A 116 19.15 18.09 5.32
N VAL A 117 19.81 17.15 6.02
CA VAL A 117 20.37 17.39 7.35
C VAL A 117 21.88 17.21 7.32
N PRO A 118 22.63 18.05 8.05
CA PRO A 118 24.06 17.84 8.22
C PRO A 118 24.32 16.59 9.05
N GLY A 119 25.32 15.82 8.64
CA GLY A 119 25.78 14.62 9.32
C GLY A 119 25.80 13.38 8.42
N GLU A 120 26.63 12.43 8.82
CA GLU A 120 26.73 11.11 8.21
C GLU A 120 25.42 10.32 8.39
N LEU A 121 25.06 9.55 7.35
CA LEU A 121 23.81 8.77 7.29
C LEU A 121 23.63 7.88 8.52
N HIS A 122 24.70 7.23 8.97
CA HIS A 122 24.65 6.36 10.14
C HIS A 122 24.31 7.12 11.43
N THR A 123 24.92 8.29 11.64
CA THR A 123 24.68 9.14 12.81
C THR A 123 23.25 9.68 12.80
N VAL A 124 22.78 10.14 11.64
CA VAL A 124 21.39 10.60 11.45
C VAL A 124 20.41 9.47 11.72
N ALA A 125 20.66 8.26 11.20
CA ALA A 125 19.83 7.08 11.44
C ALA A 125 19.76 6.72 12.93
N GLN A 126 20.89 6.76 13.65
CA GLN A 126 20.94 6.50 15.09
C GLN A 126 20.11 7.52 15.87
N ASN A 127 20.23 8.81 15.54
CA ASN A 127 19.46 9.88 16.19
C ASN A 127 17.95 9.70 15.98
N ILE A 128 17.52 9.41 14.75
CA ILE A 128 16.12 9.12 14.44
C ILE A 128 15.66 7.86 15.20
N SER A 129 16.47 6.79 15.23
CA SER A 129 16.11 5.56 15.96
C SER A 129 15.90 5.82 17.45
N GLN A 130 16.78 6.59 18.10
CA GLN A 130 16.64 6.94 19.51
C GLN A 130 15.37 7.75 19.78
N GLN A 131 15.03 8.67 18.88
CA GLN A 131 13.79 9.44 18.99
C GLN A 131 12.56 8.54 18.87
N LEU A 132 12.52 7.65 17.88
CA LEU A 132 11.42 6.70 17.68
C LEU A 132 11.25 5.72 18.84
N ASP A 133 12.34 5.37 19.53
CA ASP A 133 12.29 4.52 20.72
C ASP A 133 11.70 5.27 21.93
N LYS A 134 12.00 6.57 22.09
CA LYS A 134 11.36 7.42 23.10
C LYS A 134 9.85 7.56 22.84
N ASP A 135 9.48 7.72 21.58
CA ASP A 135 8.09 7.89 21.15
C ASP A 135 7.31 6.56 21.14
N LYS A 136 7.98 5.43 21.46
CA LYS A 136 7.43 4.07 21.44
C LYS A 136 6.77 3.71 20.10
N ALA A 137 7.31 4.23 19.00
CA ALA A 137 6.80 4.01 17.66
C ALA A 137 7.02 2.55 17.23
N LYS A 138 5.92 1.82 16.95
CA LYS A 138 5.92 0.38 16.66
C LYS A 138 5.90 0.05 15.16
N LEU A 139 5.14 0.81 14.36
CA LEU A 139 4.98 0.63 12.92
C LEU A 139 5.77 1.70 12.15
N THR A 140 7.04 1.83 12.49
CA THR A 140 7.93 2.81 11.86
C THR A 140 9.25 2.16 11.50
N THR A 141 9.71 2.41 10.27
CA THR A 141 10.94 1.83 9.73
C THR A 141 11.96 2.91 9.38
N ILE A 142 13.24 2.56 9.41
CA ILE A 142 14.33 3.37 8.86
C ILE A 142 14.98 2.56 7.74
N ILE A 143 14.96 3.13 6.54
CA ILE A 143 15.45 2.52 5.30
C ILE A 143 16.61 3.36 4.80
N GLN A 144 17.71 2.71 4.42
CA GLN A 144 18.76 3.31 3.60
C GLN A 144 18.53 2.89 2.15
N GLY A 145 18.61 3.84 1.21
CA GLY A 145 18.42 3.59 -0.21
C GLY A 145 19.32 4.43 -1.11
N GLU A 146 18.96 4.48 -2.39
CA GLU A 146 19.57 5.36 -3.40
C GLU A 146 18.72 6.62 -3.60
N ASP A 147 19.34 7.79 -3.71
CA ASP A 147 18.63 9.07 -3.72
C ASP A 147 17.69 9.24 -4.92
N THR A 148 18.15 8.84 -6.10
CA THR A 148 17.40 8.94 -7.37
C THR A 148 16.33 7.86 -7.51
N LEU A 149 16.47 6.73 -6.81
CA LEU A 149 15.58 5.56 -6.89
C LEU A 149 15.08 5.16 -5.49
N TRP A 150 14.76 6.17 -4.69
CA TRP A 150 14.39 5.99 -3.29
C TRP A 150 13.09 5.19 -3.13
N ASP A 151 12.13 5.40 -4.02
CA ASP A 151 10.83 4.74 -3.98
C ASP A 151 10.89 3.29 -4.48
N VAL A 152 11.86 2.94 -5.33
CA VAL A 152 12.25 1.55 -5.61
C VAL A 152 12.73 0.88 -4.32
N SER A 153 13.54 1.57 -3.52
CA SER A 153 14.04 1.07 -2.24
C SER A 153 12.89 0.87 -1.23
N LEU A 154 11.94 1.81 -1.18
CA LEU A 154 10.72 1.69 -0.39
C LEU A 154 9.88 0.48 -0.84
N LEU A 155 9.68 0.30 -2.14
CA LEU A 155 8.93 -0.81 -2.72
C LEU A 155 9.59 -2.16 -2.44
N LYS A 156 10.93 -2.23 -2.50
CA LYS A 156 11.67 -3.42 -2.08
C LYS A 156 11.38 -3.78 -0.63
N PHE A 157 11.46 -2.79 0.26
CA PHE A 157 11.18 -2.98 1.69
C PHE A 157 9.76 -3.52 1.93
N ILE A 158 8.74 -2.87 1.37
CA ILE A 158 7.36 -3.28 1.64
C ILE A 158 7.06 -4.67 1.05
N TYR A 159 7.60 -4.99 -0.13
CA TYR A 159 7.49 -6.31 -0.70
C TYR A 159 8.09 -7.39 0.22
N ASP A 160 9.29 -7.16 0.74
CA ASP A 160 9.94 -8.07 1.67
C ASP A 160 9.17 -8.21 2.98
N LEU A 161 8.74 -7.10 3.57
CA LEU A 161 7.97 -7.10 4.81
C LEU A 161 6.68 -7.91 4.67
N THR A 162 6.00 -7.73 3.53
CA THR A 162 4.82 -8.51 3.20
C THR A 162 5.18 -9.98 3.11
N ARG A 163 6.22 -10.35 2.35
CA ARG A 163 6.65 -11.76 2.22
C ARG A 163 6.91 -12.44 3.57
N HIS A 164 7.57 -11.76 4.51
CA HIS A 164 7.86 -12.31 5.84
C HIS A 164 6.60 -12.45 6.72
N SER A 165 5.58 -11.63 6.50
CA SER A 165 4.33 -11.68 7.28
C SER A 165 3.33 -12.73 6.77
N LEU A 166 3.50 -13.23 5.53
CA LEU A 166 2.56 -14.14 4.88
C LEU A 166 2.31 -15.45 5.62
N GLN A 167 3.35 -16.13 6.12
CA GLN A 167 3.17 -17.43 6.76
C GLN A 167 2.29 -17.34 8.01
N GLY A 168 2.48 -16.28 8.82
CA GLY A 168 1.62 -15.99 9.97
C GLY A 168 0.19 -15.65 9.52
N ASN A 169 0.06 -14.78 8.52
CA ASN A 169 -1.26 -14.36 8.04
C ASN A 169 -2.08 -15.51 7.44
N LEU A 170 -1.46 -16.42 6.70
CA LEU A 170 -2.12 -17.62 6.18
C LEU A 170 -2.58 -18.55 7.30
N SER A 171 -1.75 -18.78 8.32
CA SER A 171 -2.14 -19.57 9.49
C SER A 171 -3.38 -19.00 10.19
N ASP A 172 -3.42 -17.68 10.37
CA ASP A 172 -4.56 -16.99 10.97
C ASP A 172 -5.82 -17.07 10.10
N LEU A 173 -5.70 -16.95 8.78
CA LEU A 173 -6.81 -17.14 7.83
C LEU A 173 -7.36 -18.57 7.88
N GLY A 174 -6.47 -19.57 7.98
CA GLY A 174 -6.84 -20.98 8.07
C GLY A 174 -7.59 -21.28 9.36
N SER A 175 -7.11 -20.76 10.49
CA SER A 175 -7.75 -20.93 11.79
C SER A 175 -9.17 -20.34 11.86
N ARG A 176 -9.49 -19.36 10.99
CA ARG A 176 -10.79 -18.71 10.91
C ARG A 176 -11.65 -19.20 9.74
N GLY A 177 -11.24 -20.27 9.04
CA GLY A 177 -12.00 -20.84 7.92
C GLY A 177 -12.02 -19.97 6.65
N ARG A 178 -11.13 -18.97 6.54
CA ARG A 178 -11.11 -18.01 5.42
C ARG A 178 -10.21 -18.44 4.25
N LEU A 179 -9.52 -19.59 4.38
CA LEU A 179 -8.71 -20.20 3.33
C LEU A 179 -9.46 -21.17 2.40
N GLY A 180 -10.75 -21.44 2.66
CA GLY A 180 -11.53 -22.37 1.84
C GLY A 180 -11.88 -21.78 0.47
N VAL A 181 -11.70 -22.54 -0.60
CA VAL A 181 -12.28 -22.25 -1.92
C VAL A 181 -13.60 -23.01 -2.02
N GLY A 182 -14.68 -22.32 -2.37
CA GLY A 182 -15.97 -22.95 -2.62
C GLY A 182 -15.91 -23.88 -3.83
N THR A 183 -16.91 -24.75 -3.98
CA THR A 183 -17.02 -25.66 -5.14
C THR A 183 -17.21 -24.94 -6.48
N ASP A 184 -17.53 -23.65 -6.42
CA ASP A 184 -17.67 -22.68 -7.49
C ASP A 184 -16.34 -21.99 -7.88
N GLY A 185 -15.24 -22.30 -7.20
CA GLY A 185 -13.94 -21.65 -7.42
C GLY A 185 -13.82 -20.27 -6.77
N VAL A 186 -14.87 -19.78 -6.09
CA VAL A 186 -14.85 -18.50 -5.38
C VAL A 186 -14.31 -18.72 -3.98
N PRO A 187 -13.25 -18.01 -3.59
CA PRO A 187 -12.72 -18.20 -2.25
C PRO A 187 -13.56 -17.52 -1.18
N SER A 188 -13.59 -18.14 0.00
CA SER A 188 -14.50 -17.76 1.11
C SER A 188 -14.33 -16.30 1.51
N ASP A 189 -13.10 -15.76 1.48
CA ASP A 189 -12.84 -14.37 1.84
C ASP A 189 -13.48 -13.36 0.87
N ALA A 190 -13.58 -13.70 -0.42
CA ALA A 190 -14.26 -12.85 -1.42
C ALA A 190 -15.76 -12.75 -1.09
N ARG A 191 -16.39 -13.87 -0.73
CA ARG A 191 -17.79 -13.88 -0.27
C ARG A 191 -17.98 -13.08 1.02
N PHE A 192 -17.09 -13.25 2.01
CA PHE A 192 -17.12 -12.42 3.23
C PHE A 192 -17.01 -10.93 2.93
N TYR A 193 -16.18 -10.54 1.95
CA TYR A 193 -16.04 -9.14 1.57
C TYR A 193 -17.28 -8.59 0.86
N ILE A 194 -17.88 -9.37 -0.03
CA ILE A 194 -19.16 -9.00 -0.66
C ILE A 194 -20.21 -8.74 0.43
N GLU A 195 -20.29 -9.58 1.46
CA GLU A 195 -21.18 -9.35 2.62
C GLU A 195 -20.82 -8.09 3.43
N GLU A 196 -19.54 -7.76 3.57
CA GLU A 196 -19.07 -6.53 4.20
C GLU A 196 -19.47 -5.29 3.37
N LEU A 197 -19.31 -5.32 2.04
CA LEU A 197 -19.73 -4.26 1.14
C LEU A 197 -21.24 -4.07 1.17
N PHE A 198 -22.02 -5.15 1.14
CA PHE A 198 -23.47 -5.08 1.34
C PHE A 198 -23.79 -4.37 2.67
N SER A 199 -23.11 -4.73 3.75
CA SER A 199 -23.31 -4.11 5.06
C SER A 199 -22.97 -2.61 5.07
N LYS A 200 -21.88 -2.21 4.41
CA LYS A 200 -21.45 -0.81 4.29
C LYS A 200 -22.37 0.01 3.39
N THR A 201 -22.75 -0.52 2.24
CA THR A 201 -23.71 0.12 1.34
C THR A 201 -25.08 0.26 1.99
N LEU A 202 -25.51 -0.70 2.82
CA LEU A 202 -26.75 -0.59 3.60
C LEU A 202 -26.69 0.51 4.68
N ARG A 203 -25.49 0.82 5.17
CA ARG A 203 -25.19 1.88 6.15
C ARG A 203 -24.81 3.23 5.50
N ASP A 204 -24.87 3.34 4.18
CA ASP A 204 -24.42 4.49 3.39
C ASP A 204 -22.92 4.85 3.59
N GLU A 205 -22.08 3.87 3.95
CA GLU A 205 -20.64 4.04 4.18
C GLU A 205 -19.79 3.71 2.94
N ALA A 206 -20.39 3.18 1.87
CA ALA A 206 -19.73 2.82 0.61
C ALA A 206 -20.67 2.99 -0.59
N ASP A 207 -20.13 3.39 -1.75
CA ASP A 207 -20.90 3.55 -2.99
C ASP A 207 -21.31 2.16 -3.53
N PRO A 208 -22.60 1.95 -3.90
CA PRO A 208 -23.05 0.78 -4.64
C PRO A 208 -22.23 0.44 -5.89
N SER A 209 -21.55 1.41 -6.50
CA SER A 209 -20.64 1.17 -7.64
C SER A 209 -19.48 0.25 -7.26
N GLU A 210 -18.91 0.39 -6.06
CA GLU A 210 -17.82 -0.46 -5.57
C GLU A 210 -18.28 -1.91 -5.35
N LEU A 211 -19.51 -2.10 -4.84
CA LEU A 211 -20.12 -3.41 -4.68
C LEU A 211 -20.42 -4.07 -6.02
N LYS A 212 -20.90 -3.28 -7.00
CA LYS A 212 -21.18 -3.77 -8.34
C LYS A 212 -19.91 -4.28 -9.03
N ASP A 213 -18.85 -3.48 -8.99
CA ASP A 213 -17.55 -3.82 -9.56
C ASP A 213 -17.03 -5.14 -8.96
N GLU A 214 -17.17 -5.32 -7.64
CA GLU A 214 -16.71 -6.52 -6.98
C GLU A 214 -17.56 -7.76 -7.35
N LEU A 215 -18.89 -7.62 -7.48
CA LEU A 215 -19.78 -8.70 -7.93
C LEU A 215 -19.50 -9.13 -9.38
N GLU A 216 -19.27 -8.17 -10.28
CA GLU A 216 -18.92 -8.45 -11.68
C GLU A 216 -17.53 -9.11 -11.79
N ARG A 217 -16.56 -8.71 -10.96
CA ARG A 217 -15.20 -9.29 -10.92
C ARG A 217 -15.18 -10.77 -10.57
N TRP A 218 -16.11 -11.24 -9.75
CA TRP A 218 -16.20 -12.65 -9.33
C TRP A 218 -17.20 -13.46 -10.17
N GLU A 219 -17.80 -12.87 -11.21
CA GLU A 219 -18.92 -13.47 -11.96
C GLU A 219 -20.13 -13.84 -11.07
N LEU A 220 -20.20 -13.22 -9.88
CA LEU A 220 -21.22 -13.47 -8.86
C LEU A 220 -22.44 -12.56 -9.00
N PHE A 221 -22.42 -11.65 -9.96
CA PHE A 221 -23.52 -10.71 -10.15
C PHE A 221 -24.87 -11.41 -10.27
N ASN A 222 -24.95 -12.50 -11.05
CA ASN A 222 -26.20 -13.26 -11.22
C ASN A 222 -26.69 -13.89 -9.91
N GLU A 223 -25.78 -14.38 -9.07
CA GLU A 223 -26.13 -14.98 -7.77
C GLU A 223 -26.63 -13.91 -6.77
N TYR A 224 -26.06 -12.71 -6.82
CA TYR A 224 -26.34 -11.64 -5.86
C TYR A 224 -27.26 -10.53 -6.37
N GLN A 225 -27.75 -10.63 -7.61
CA GLN A 225 -28.54 -9.61 -8.30
C GLN A 225 -29.76 -9.18 -7.48
N ASP A 226 -30.50 -10.13 -6.93
CA ASP A 226 -31.72 -9.87 -6.16
C ASP A 226 -31.46 -9.09 -4.86
N ARG A 227 -30.25 -9.23 -4.30
CA ARG A 227 -29.81 -8.47 -3.12
C ARG A 227 -29.23 -7.11 -3.49
N PHE A 228 -28.62 -6.99 -4.67
CA PHE A 228 -27.99 -5.76 -5.15
C PHE A 228 -28.98 -4.72 -5.68
N LEU A 229 -29.98 -5.14 -6.47
CA LEU A 229 -30.96 -4.21 -7.07
C LEU A 229 -31.71 -3.33 -6.05
N PRO A 230 -32.10 -3.81 -4.85
CA PRO A 230 -32.68 -2.98 -3.80
C PRO A 230 -31.73 -1.88 -3.29
N CYS A 231 -30.42 -2.13 -3.22
CA CYS A 231 -29.42 -1.15 -2.75
C CYS A 231 -29.36 0.07 -3.69
N LEU A 232 -29.48 -0.13 -5.01
CA LEU A 232 -29.49 0.96 -5.98
C LEU A 232 -30.76 1.83 -5.90
N ARG A 233 -31.91 1.23 -5.61
CA ARG A 233 -33.19 1.97 -5.50
C ARG A 233 -33.21 2.88 -4.28
N LYS A 234 -32.59 2.44 -3.17
CA LYS A 234 -32.48 3.22 -1.94
C LYS A 234 -31.55 4.43 -2.11
N ASN A 235 -30.49 4.30 -2.93
CA ASN A 235 -29.56 5.40 -3.18
C ASN A 235 -30.11 6.43 -4.19
N LYS A 236 -30.88 6.00 -5.20
CA LYS A 236 -31.56 6.91 -6.15
C LYS A 236 -32.63 7.80 -5.51
N GLY A 237 -33.27 7.36 -4.42
CA GLY A 237 -34.27 8.16 -3.70
C GLY A 237 -33.69 9.37 -2.97
N LYS A 238 -32.37 9.42 -2.69
CA LYS A 238 -31.72 10.55 -2.00
C LYS A 238 -31.19 11.63 -2.95
N THR A 239 -30.85 11.27 -4.18
CA THR A 239 -30.38 12.26 -5.16
C THR A 239 -31.49 13.24 -5.55
N ASP A 240 -32.75 12.79 -5.55
CA ASP A 240 -33.90 13.63 -5.92
C ASP A 240 -34.41 14.53 -4.76
N GLU A 241 -34.19 14.15 -3.49
CA GLU A 241 -34.57 14.99 -2.34
C GLU A 241 -33.66 16.22 -2.15
N ASN A 242 -32.39 16.13 -2.57
CA ASN A 242 -31.45 17.25 -2.48
C ASN A 242 -31.65 18.33 -3.57
N TYR A 243 -32.47 18.09 -4.59
CA TYR A 243 -32.79 19.08 -5.64
C TYR A 243 -34.13 19.80 -5.45
N LEU A 244 -34.98 19.37 -4.50
CA LEU A 244 -36.30 19.98 -4.26
C LEU A 244 -36.35 20.92 -3.03
N GLY A 245 -35.26 21.07 -2.28
CA GLY A 245 -35.19 21.97 -1.11
C GLY A 245 -34.81 23.43 -1.38
N GLY A 246 -34.55 23.80 -2.65
CA GLY A 246 -33.94 25.07 -3.03
C GLY A 246 -34.88 26.13 -3.58
N SER A 247 -36.12 26.27 -3.10
CA SER A 247 -36.90 27.48 -3.40
C SER A 247 -38.02 27.71 -2.39
N GLN A 248 -37.75 28.56 -1.40
CA GLN A 248 -38.63 29.63 -0.91
C GLN A 248 -38.15 30.10 0.47
N ARG A 249 -37.59 31.31 0.53
CA ARG A 249 -37.95 32.41 1.44
C ARG A 249 -36.83 33.44 1.50
N SER A 250 -37.03 34.55 0.78
CA SER A 250 -36.52 35.86 1.16
C SER A 250 -37.71 36.81 1.14
N LEU A 251 -37.81 37.59 2.22
CA LEU A 251 -38.82 38.60 2.52
C LEU A 251 -38.97 39.66 1.43
#